data_AF-A0A928ZXE0-F1
#
_entry.id   AF-A0A928ZXE0-F1
#
_cell.length_a   1.000
_cell.length_b   1.000
_cell.length_c   1.000
_cell.angle_alpha   90.00
_cell.angle_beta   90.00
_cell.angle_gamma   90.00
#
_symmetry.space_group_name_H-M   'P 1'
#
loop_
_entity.id
_entity.type
_entity.pdbx_description
1 polymer ?
#
loop_
_entity_poly.entity_id
_entity_poly.type
_entity_poly.pdbx_seq_one_letter_code
_entity_poly.pdbx_strand_id
1 'polypeptide(L)'
;MANKSKPKATDRTPTKPPGMSQERFERLVKETQSPFKGFRKVIYGAVGISGLLGAFVFFTQLIAGRDVKTALPNLAVQMAVIGIAVILFWLEGRGEGDA
;
A
#
# COMPACT_ATOMS: atom_id res chain seq x y z
N MET A 1 -4.54 50.37 -24.40
CA MET A 1 -4.71 48.91 -24.55
C MET A 1 -3.84 48.22 -23.53
N ALA A 2 -4.40 47.65 -22.46
CA ALA A 2 -3.64 46.87 -21.48
C ALA A 2 -4.30 45.51 -21.34
N ASN A 3 -3.79 44.53 -22.09
CA ASN A 3 -4.22 43.14 -21.96
C ASN A 3 -3.54 42.55 -20.72
N LYS A 4 -4.21 42.59 -19.57
CA LYS A 4 -3.83 41.81 -18.39
C LYS A 4 -4.25 40.36 -18.65
N SER A 5 -3.38 39.58 -19.28
CA SER A 5 -3.54 38.13 -19.35
C SER A 5 -3.51 37.54 -17.94
N LYS A 6 -4.66 37.06 -17.49
CA LYS A 6 -4.82 36.37 -16.20
C LYS A 6 -3.84 35.19 -16.14
N PRO A 7 -3.13 34.96 -15.01
CA PRO A 7 -2.28 33.78 -14.86
C PRO A 7 -3.13 32.52 -15.03
N LYS A 8 -2.77 31.72 -16.04
CA LYS A 8 -3.45 30.48 -16.42
C LYS A 8 -3.37 29.53 -15.22
N ALA A 9 -4.51 28.99 -14.80
CA ALA A 9 -4.59 28.06 -13.68
C ALA A 9 -3.68 26.85 -13.91
N THR A 10 -2.59 26.83 -13.15
CA THR A 10 -1.93 25.65 -12.59
C THR A 10 -1.43 24.60 -13.57
N ASP A 11 -0.31 24.89 -14.22
CA ASP A 11 0.68 23.85 -14.53
C ASP A 11 1.25 23.37 -13.18
N ARG A 12 0.81 22.19 -12.69
CA ARG A 12 1.21 21.63 -11.39
C ARG A 12 2.57 20.95 -11.45
N THR A 13 3.47 21.43 -12.30
CA THR A 13 4.83 20.90 -12.36
C THR A 13 5.61 21.38 -11.13
N PRO A 14 6.16 20.45 -10.32
CA PRO A 14 6.98 20.81 -9.17
C PRO A 14 8.12 21.71 -9.66
N THR A 15 8.17 22.95 -9.18
CA THR A 15 9.21 23.92 -9.54
C THR A 15 10.27 23.97 -8.44
N LYS A 16 11.53 23.99 -8.85
CA LYS A 16 12.68 23.99 -7.95
C LYS A 16 12.72 25.27 -7.09
N PRO A 17 12.88 25.18 -5.75
CA PRO A 17 13.01 26.35 -4.90
C PRO A 17 14.31 27.13 -5.18
N PRO A 18 14.30 28.48 -5.06
CA PRO A 18 15.52 29.28 -5.17
C PRO A 18 16.56 28.85 -4.13
N GLY A 19 17.81 28.63 -4.54
CA GLY A 19 18.90 28.23 -3.65
C GLY A 19 19.07 26.72 -3.41
N MET A 20 18.20 25.86 -3.97
CA MET A 20 18.38 24.41 -3.93
C MET A 20 19.29 23.93 -5.08
N SER A 21 20.02 22.82 -4.93
CA SER A 21 20.72 22.19 -6.07
C SER A 21 19.72 21.38 -6.92
N GLN A 22 19.98 21.26 -8.24
CA GLN A 22 19.09 20.51 -9.13
C GLN A 22 19.02 19.03 -8.73
N GLU A 23 20.16 18.46 -8.36
CA GLU A 23 20.30 17.07 -7.94
C GLU A 23 19.50 16.75 -6.66
N ARG A 24 19.50 17.65 -5.67
CA ARG A 24 18.67 17.47 -4.47
C ARG A 24 17.19 17.56 -4.79
N PHE A 25 16.80 18.47 -5.67
CA PHE A 25 15.41 18.63 -6.08
C PHE A 25 14.90 17.37 -6.77
N GLU A 26 15.65 16.82 -7.73
CA GLU A 26 15.30 15.58 -8.43
C GLU A 26 15.22 14.38 -7.48
N ARG A 27 16.13 14.28 -6.51
CA ARG A 27 16.11 13.24 -5.48
C ARG A 27 14.87 13.36 -4.59
N LEU A 28 14.51 14.56 -4.15
CA LEU A 28 13.31 14.81 -3.34
C LEU A 28 12.04 14.50 -4.13
N VAL A 29 11.99 14.86 -5.40
CA VAL A 29 10.86 14.53 -6.28
C VAL A 29 10.71 13.02 -6.40
N LYS A 30 11.81 12.27 -6.62
CA LYS A 30 11.79 10.80 -6.66
C LYS A 30 11.34 10.19 -5.32
N GLU A 31 11.81 10.71 -4.19
CA GLU A 31 11.37 10.26 -2.86
C GLU A 31 9.87 10.55 -2.62
N THR A 32 9.38 11.67 -3.15
CA THR A 32 7.98 12.10 -3.02
C THR A 32 7.02 11.30 -3.92
N GLN A 33 7.51 10.64 -4.98
CA GLN A 33 6.66 9.80 -5.85
C GLN A 33 6.05 8.60 -5.11
N SER A 34 6.59 8.22 -3.95
CA SER A 34 6.09 7.08 -3.18
C SER A 34 5.92 7.39 -1.70
N PRO A 35 5.05 8.35 -1.36
CA PRO A 35 4.81 8.70 0.03
C PRO A 35 4.18 7.50 0.76
N PHE A 36 4.50 7.33 2.04
CA PHE A 36 3.97 6.27 2.91
C PHE A 36 4.39 4.82 2.59
N LYS A 37 5.50 4.61 1.87
CA LYS A 37 6.08 3.26 1.66
C LYS A 37 6.27 2.47 2.97
N GLY A 38 6.77 3.12 4.02
CA GLY A 38 6.97 2.47 5.32
C GLY A 38 5.67 2.04 6.00
N PHE A 39 4.64 2.90 5.95
CA PHE A 39 3.33 2.62 6.57
C PHE A 39 2.64 1.43 5.91
N ARG A 40 2.71 1.31 4.57
CA ARG A 40 2.17 0.15 3.83
C ARG A 40 2.78 -1.18 4.30
N LYS A 41 4.10 -1.22 4.53
CA LYS A 41 4.79 -2.42 5.05
C LYS A 41 4.28 -2.83 6.43
N VAL A 42 3.97 -1.87 7.31
CA VAL A 42 3.39 -2.16 8.63
C VAL A 42 2.01 -2.81 8.49
N ILE A 43 1.15 -2.29 7.60
CA ILE A 43 -0.16 -2.87 7.32
C ILE A 43 -0.02 -4.30 6.78
N TYR A 44 0.85 -4.52 5.79
CA TYR A 44 1.07 -5.85 5.22
C TYR A 44 1.59 -6.83 6.28
N GLY A 45 2.51 -6.41 7.14
CA GLY A 45 2.99 -7.22 8.27
C GLY A 45 1.89 -7.57 9.26
N ALA A 46 1.06 -6.60 9.66
CA ALA A 46 -0.04 -6.83 10.58
C ALA A 46 -1.10 -7.79 10.01
N VAL A 47 -1.46 -7.62 8.73
CA VAL A 47 -2.40 -8.52 8.06
C VAL A 47 -1.80 -9.94 7.92
N GLY A 48 -0.51 -10.04 7.58
CA GLY A 48 0.18 -11.32 7.49
C GLY A 48 0.21 -12.09 8.82
N ILE A 49 0.57 -11.41 9.92
CA ILE A 49 0.59 -12.01 11.26
C ILE A 49 -0.81 -12.43 11.69
N SER A 50 -1.83 -11.58 11.49
CA SER A 50 -3.22 -11.93 11.78
C SER A 50 -3.68 -13.16 11.00
N GLY A 51 -3.32 -13.23 9.72
CA GLY A 51 -3.63 -14.38 8.87
C GLY A 51 -2.99 -15.68 9.35
N LEU A 52 -1.72 -15.64 9.75
CA LEU A 52 -1.02 -16.81 10.31
C LEU A 52 -1.68 -17.33 11.59
N LEU A 53 -2.06 -16.42 12.50
CA LEU A 53 -2.72 -16.80 13.74
C LEU A 53 -4.10 -17.43 13.49
N GLY A 54 -4.87 -16.88 12.57
CA GLY A 54 -6.16 -17.47 12.20
C GLY A 54 -6.03 -18.84 11.53
N ALA A 55 -5.08 -18.99 10.61
CA ALA A 55 -4.79 -20.28 9.98
C ALA A 55 -4.39 -21.34 11.02
N PHE A 56 -3.57 -20.97 12.01
CA PHE A 56 -3.19 -21.85 13.12
C PHE A 56 -4.41 -22.26 13.97
N VAL A 57 -5.26 -21.31 14.36
CA VAL A 57 -6.46 -21.60 15.16
C VAL A 57 -7.44 -22.49 14.39
N PHE A 58 -7.69 -22.21 13.11
CA PHE A 58 -8.54 -23.07 12.28
C PHE A 58 -7.95 -24.48 12.12
N PHE A 59 -6.64 -24.59 11.88
CA PHE A 59 -5.97 -25.87 11.75
C PHE A 59 -6.14 -26.74 13.01
N THR A 60 -5.97 -26.13 14.19
CA THR A 60 -6.17 -26.82 15.46
C THR A 60 -7.63 -27.19 15.71
N GLN A 61 -8.60 -26.33 15.34
CA GLN A 61 -10.04 -26.65 15.40
C GLN A 61 -10.43 -27.79 14.45
N LEU A 62 -9.87 -27.82 13.25
CA LEU A 62 -10.12 -28.85 12.24
C LEU A 62 -9.65 -30.22 12.72
N ILE A 63 -8.43 -30.31 13.27
CA ILE A 63 -7.90 -31.55 13.85
C ILE A 63 -8.70 -31.95 15.10
N ALA A 64 -9.18 -30.99 15.89
CA ALA A 64 -10.02 -31.26 17.04
C ALA A 64 -11.46 -31.68 16.68
N GLY A 65 -11.85 -31.65 15.40
CA GLY A 65 -13.20 -32.00 14.93
C GLY A 65 -14.31 -31.13 15.52
N ARG A 66 -13.98 -29.94 16.05
CA ARG A 66 -14.89 -29.08 16.80
C ARG A 66 -15.22 -27.82 16.00
N ASP A 67 -16.46 -27.33 16.14
CA ASP A 67 -16.88 -26.02 15.63
C ASP A 67 -16.67 -25.78 14.12
N VAL A 68 -16.55 -26.85 13.32
CA VAL A 68 -16.27 -26.77 11.88
C VAL A 68 -17.34 -25.95 11.12
N LYS A 69 -18.60 -26.01 11.55
CA LYS A 69 -19.71 -25.26 10.93
C LYS A 69 -19.62 -23.74 11.14
N THR A 70 -19.05 -23.29 12.25
CA THR A 70 -18.84 -21.87 12.58
C THR A 70 -17.44 -21.39 12.18
N ALA A 71 -16.46 -22.30 12.13
CA ALA A 71 -15.09 -22.03 11.74
C ALA A 71 -14.93 -21.84 10.23
N LEU A 72 -15.66 -22.59 9.39
CA LEU A 72 -15.56 -22.47 7.92
C LEU A 72 -15.88 -21.07 7.37
N PRO A 73 -17.01 -20.44 7.75
CA PRO A 73 -17.34 -19.10 7.26
C PRO A 73 -16.31 -18.05 7.70
N ASN A 74 -15.82 -18.16 8.93
CA ASN A 74 -14.83 -17.24 9.49
C ASN A 74 -13.48 -17.39 8.78
N LEU A 75 -13.08 -18.64 8.48
CA LEU A 75 -11.90 -18.93 7.67
C LEU A 75 -12.04 -18.35 6.25
N ALA A 76 -13.20 -18.51 5.62
CA ALA A 76 -13.43 -18.01 4.26
C ALA A 76 -13.24 -16.49 4.19
N VAL A 77 -13.81 -15.74 5.15
CA VAL A 77 -13.60 -14.29 5.26
C VAL A 77 -12.13 -13.96 5.48
N GLN A 78 -11.46 -14.68 6.38
CA GLN A 78 -10.05 -14.44 6.68
C GLN A 78 -9.14 -14.71 5.47
N MET A 79 -9.38 -15.80 4.73
CA MET A 79 -8.67 -16.11 3.48
C MET A 79 -8.94 -15.08 2.39
N ALA A 80 -10.15 -14.51 2.32
CA ALA A 80 -10.45 -13.42 1.40
C ALA A 80 -9.63 -12.15 1.73
N VAL A 81 -9.56 -11.78 3.01
CA VAL A 81 -8.75 -10.63 3.46
C VAL A 81 -7.25 -10.84 3.20
N ILE A 82 -6.73 -12.03 3.53
CA ILE A 82 -5.33 -12.39 3.26
C ILE A 82 -5.05 -12.37 1.77
N GLY A 83 -5.95 -12.95 0.95
CA GLY A 83 -5.83 -12.96 -0.51
C GLY A 83 -5.73 -11.54 -1.08
N ILE A 84 -6.57 -10.61 -0.63
CA ILE A 84 -6.51 -9.20 -1.02
C ILE A 84 -5.16 -8.58 -0.63
N ALA A 85 -4.68 -8.81 0.60
CA ALA A 85 -3.42 -8.26 1.06
C ALA A 85 -2.21 -8.80 0.26
N VAL A 86 -2.21 -10.09 -0.10
CA VAL A 86 -1.16 -10.70 -0.94
C VAL A 86 -1.21 -10.15 -2.36
N ILE A 87 -2.41 -10.00 -2.95
CA ILE A 87 -2.56 -9.40 -4.29
C ILE A 87 -2.07 -7.95 -4.29
N LEU A 88 -2.43 -7.16 -3.28
CA LEU A 88 -1.96 -5.78 -3.15
C LEU A 88 -0.44 -5.71 -3.00
N PHE A 89 0.15 -6.58 -2.17
CA PHE A 89 1.60 -6.68 -2.02
C PHE A 89 2.30 -7.04 -3.34
N TRP A 90 1.73 -7.98 -4.10
CA TRP A 90 2.26 -8.39 -5.40
C TRP A 90 2.15 -7.30 -6.46
N LEU A 91 1.01 -6.59 -6.52
CA LEU A 91 0.82 -5.46 -7.44
C LEU A 91 1.76 -4.30 -7.11
N GLU A 92 1.99 -4.02 -5.83
CA GLU A 92 2.97 -3.01 -5.39
C GLU A 92 4.38 -3.38 -5.88
N GLY A 93 4.81 -4.63 -5.68
CA GLY A 93 6.12 -5.09 -6.13
C GLY A 93 6.31 -5.06 -7.66
N ARG A 94 5.22 -5.07 -8.44
CA ARG A 94 5.26 -4.86 -9.90
C ARG A 94 5.42 -3.39 -10.27
N GLY A 95 4.74 -2.48 -9.56
CA GLY A 95 4.84 -1.03 -9.80
C GLY A 95 6.18 -0.44 -9.37
N GLU A 96 6.90 -1.07 -8.45
CA GLU A 96 8.26 -0.67 -8.04
C GLU A 96 9.37 -1.08 -9.01
N GLY A 97 9.08 -1.91 -10.02
CA GLY A 97 10.01 -2.25 -11.10
C GLY A 97 9.98 -1.28 -12.29
N ASP A 98 8.93 -0.46 -12.38
CA ASP A 98 8.63 0.41 -13.52
C ASP A 98 8.83 1.93 -13.22
N ALA A 99 9.38 2.27 -12.04
CA ALA A 99 9.60 3.66 -11.58
C ALA A 99 11.08 3.91 -11.21
#